data_AF-A0AAD0KZW2-F1
#
_entry.id   AF-A0AAD0KZW2-F1
#
_cell.length_a   1.000
_cell.length_b   1.000
_cell.length_c   1.000
_cell.angle_alpha   90.00
_cell.angle_beta   90.00
_cell.angle_gamma   90.00
#
_symmetry.space_group_name_H-M   'P 1'
#
loop_
_entity.id
_entity.type
_entity.pdbx_description
1 polymer ?
#
loop_
_entity_poly.entity_id
_entity_poly.type
_entity_poly.pdbx_seq_one_letter_code
_entity_poly.pdbx_strand_id
1 'polypeptide(L)'
;MMFEIINDEKLYFEKFKDFSIDQEKIPLFIDPKREDLLKISRNLSMNDYMFKQIVKCDLGMILSREVMSYTMNADFCRKWIDTLEEMKQASTLLIIGLYKDFTQKKVLEILEHCRAQGIAVYLLLGRDLSSLSWMVSKQFLRSNAKKCGVFSYKKLPQFKQRTVAWNLFGSQELSVENIKEILERNKWNVLVFHGHGKEDHLNLNDFTLHGFNRCIKWDGKFAPSWGHPGQKFFKDEKKAIMLSSIKAEKVFLLSCSNFPFSDARLYGARYNLVLNAIDGVVRNIVASLAVQSADLPELSLILQESDMNNISDQLQESLSDIQPFVSLVTIGLPDEIPAKKMSSPVARETVLTKLILSRLSIFSSSTMLDSTHPIKKWARKILTETMQYTRRGTIGTESEDTEKFEKELRNRVNPFSKEMGMLFQKNSSDQLADFDSFNIYRSVMNKSSISDVTCDCGRIAKNCDYLPETSNVFKLNATYCYLCGDKLVSMIGMPQIKFSCDEYNEKGLQINYKIEITPQYKGDVFILVQVPSYIEKYVEKTQLKKIRFNTLRTVVIDGKIKIDKDIPLQSYYLKLIVIQNAGLAISRCFFNLVEN
;
A
#
# COMPACT_ATOMS: atom_id res chain seq x y z
N MET A 1 18.61 -14.87 -41.31
CA MET A 1 17.20 -14.45 -41.09
C MET A 1 16.65 -15.38 -40.01
N MET A 2 16.12 -14.84 -38.91
CA MET A 2 15.75 -15.63 -37.71
C MET A 2 14.42 -16.38 -37.83
N PHE A 3 13.54 -15.93 -38.74
CA PHE A 3 12.20 -16.45 -38.90
C PHE A 3 12.01 -17.08 -40.27
N GLU A 4 11.21 -18.13 -40.32
CA GLU A 4 10.59 -18.61 -41.55
C GLU A 4 9.19 -18.01 -41.65
N ILE A 5 9.02 -17.05 -42.56
CA ILE A 5 7.76 -16.31 -42.72
C ILE A 5 6.80 -17.14 -43.57
N ILE A 6 5.64 -17.45 -43.00
CA ILE A 6 4.60 -18.28 -43.60
C ILE A 6 3.30 -17.46 -43.67
N ASN A 7 2.59 -17.52 -44.79
CA ASN A 7 1.32 -16.82 -45.00
C ASN A 7 0.12 -17.78 -45.13
N ASP A 8 0.36 -19.10 -45.08
CA ASP A 8 -0.66 -20.13 -45.01
C ASP A 8 -0.77 -20.67 -43.58
N GLU A 9 -1.98 -20.62 -43.02
CA GLU A 9 -2.23 -20.98 -41.63
C GLU A 9 -2.01 -22.47 -41.36
N LYS A 10 -2.40 -23.35 -42.28
CA LYS A 10 -2.24 -24.80 -42.11
C LYS A 10 -0.77 -25.18 -42.12
N LEU A 11 -0.03 -24.68 -43.11
CA LEU A 11 1.40 -24.89 -43.23
C LEU A 11 2.16 -24.34 -42.01
N TYR A 12 1.72 -23.20 -41.46
CA TYR A 12 2.31 -22.65 -40.24
C TYR A 12 2.17 -23.63 -39.08
N PHE A 13 0.97 -24.14 -38.81
CA PHE A 13 0.76 -25.07 -37.69
C PHE A 13 1.43 -26.43 -37.90
N GLU A 14 1.47 -26.94 -39.13
CA GLU A 14 2.23 -28.16 -39.47
C GLU A 14 3.71 -28.00 -39.12
N LYS A 15 4.33 -26.89 -39.52
CA LYS A 15 5.73 -26.61 -39.19
C LYS A 15 5.95 -26.30 -37.73
N PHE A 16 5.02 -25.60 -37.09
CA PHE A 16 5.14 -25.19 -35.69
C PHE A 16 4.99 -26.37 -34.73
N LYS A 17 4.17 -27.37 -35.07
CA LYS A 17 3.97 -28.58 -34.27
C LYS A 17 5.29 -29.28 -33.94
N ASP A 18 6.13 -29.46 -34.94
CA ASP A 18 7.41 -30.17 -34.82
C ASP A 18 8.61 -29.23 -34.63
N PHE A 19 8.36 -27.93 -34.43
CA PHE A 19 9.40 -26.94 -34.21
C PHE A 19 10.06 -27.15 -32.84
N SER A 20 11.38 -27.28 -32.85
CA SER A 20 12.25 -27.13 -31.68
C SER A 20 13.31 -26.06 -31.97
N ILE A 21 13.91 -25.51 -30.92
CA ILE A 21 14.87 -24.42 -31.08
C ILE A 21 16.17 -24.80 -31.79
N ASP A 22 16.45 -26.10 -31.90
CA ASP A 22 17.60 -26.62 -32.65
C ASP A 22 17.43 -26.43 -34.17
N GLN A 23 16.23 -26.07 -34.63
CA GLN A 23 15.94 -25.72 -36.02
C GLN A 23 16.38 -24.27 -36.30
N GLU A 24 17.08 -24.05 -37.42
CA GLU A 24 17.75 -22.77 -37.74
C GLU A 24 16.82 -21.53 -37.84
N LYS A 25 15.50 -21.74 -38.00
CA LYS A 25 14.51 -20.66 -38.18
C LYS A 25 13.22 -20.96 -37.43
N ILE A 26 12.71 -19.96 -36.72
CA ILE A 26 11.41 -20.05 -36.02
C ILE A 26 10.27 -19.84 -37.04
N PRO A 27 9.30 -20.77 -37.18
CA PRO A 27 8.10 -20.56 -37.96
C PRO A 27 7.32 -19.35 -37.44
N LEU A 28 6.91 -18.48 -38.35
CA LEU A 28 6.17 -17.25 -38.03
C LEU A 28 5.08 -16.99 -39.07
N PHE A 29 3.82 -17.00 -38.63
CA PHE A 29 2.69 -16.66 -39.46
C PHE A 29 2.52 -15.14 -39.57
N ILE A 30 2.45 -14.62 -40.80
CA ILE A 30 2.13 -13.21 -41.06
C ILE A 30 1.11 -13.14 -42.21
N ASP A 31 -0.10 -12.67 -41.90
CA ASP A 31 -1.08 -12.31 -42.92
C ASP A 31 -0.50 -11.17 -43.79
N PRO A 32 -0.60 -11.23 -45.13
CA PRO A 32 -0.09 -10.19 -46.01
C PRO A 32 -0.52 -8.75 -45.66
N LYS A 33 -1.66 -8.57 -44.99
CA LYS A 33 -2.16 -7.27 -44.53
C LYS A 33 -1.41 -6.71 -43.32
N ARG A 34 -0.60 -7.51 -42.62
CA ARG A 34 0.20 -7.15 -41.45
C ARG A 34 1.62 -6.73 -41.84
N GLU A 35 1.71 -5.73 -42.72
CA GLU A 35 2.99 -5.15 -43.15
C GLU A 35 3.83 -4.61 -41.99
N ASP A 36 3.18 -4.17 -40.91
CA ASP A 36 3.81 -3.74 -39.68
C ASP A 36 4.67 -4.86 -39.06
N LEU A 37 4.10 -6.06 -38.89
CA LEU A 37 4.83 -7.22 -38.35
C LEU A 37 5.87 -7.74 -39.32
N LEU A 38 5.57 -7.74 -40.62
CA LEU A 38 6.53 -8.15 -41.65
C LEU A 38 7.80 -7.28 -41.63
N LYS A 39 7.63 -5.97 -41.46
CA LYS A 39 8.74 -5.03 -41.36
C LYS A 39 9.53 -5.21 -40.05
N ILE A 40 8.84 -5.39 -38.93
CA ILE A 40 9.48 -5.60 -37.62
C ILE A 40 10.29 -6.90 -37.62
N SER A 41 9.70 -8.02 -38.07
CA SER A 41 10.35 -9.34 -38.07
C SER A 41 11.59 -9.40 -38.96
N ARG A 42 11.57 -8.72 -40.12
CA ARG A 42 12.72 -8.65 -41.05
C ARG A 42 13.87 -7.77 -40.54
N ASN A 43 13.57 -6.77 -39.71
CA ASN A 43 14.57 -5.84 -39.18
C ASN A 43 15.27 -6.34 -37.91
N LEU A 44 14.89 -7.53 -37.41
CA LEU A 44 15.57 -8.16 -36.28
C LEU A 44 16.90 -8.77 -36.72
N SER A 45 17.95 -8.37 -36.01
CA SER A 45 19.32 -8.82 -36.26
C SER A 45 19.70 -9.93 -35.28
N MET A 46 20.37 -10.98 -35.79
CA MET A 46 21.00 -12.01 -34.96
C MET A 46 22.11 -11.44 -34.05
N ASN A 47 22.63 -10.24 -34.35
CA ASN A 47 23.60 -9.58 -33.47
C ASN A 47 22.95 -9.02 -32.19
N ASP A 48 21.62 -8.89 -32.17
CA ASP A 48 20.87 -8.26 -31.09
C ASP A 48 20.08 -9.26 -30.25
N TYR A 49 19.86 -10.46 -30.79
CA TYR A 49 19.02 -11.50 -30.20
C TYR A 49 19.66 -12.87 -30.39
N MET A 50 19.55 -13.70 -29.36
CA MET A 50 19.98 -15.10 -29.39
C MET A 50 18.78 -16.01 -29.23
N PHE A 51 18.88 -17.22 -29.75
CA PHE A 51 17.91 -18.28 -29.49
C PHE A 51 17.97 -18.69 -28.02
N LYS A 52 16.80 -18.93 -27.43
CA LYS A 52 16.62 -19.40 -26.05
C LYS A 52 15.45 -20.37 -25.97
N GLN A 53 15.64 -21.49 -25.27
CA GLN A 53 14.56 -22.42 -24.99
C GLN A 53 13.48 -21.77 -24.10
N ILE A 54 12.21 -22.00 -24.43
CA ILE A 54 11.10 -21.51 -23.63
C ILE A 54 11.00 -22.25 -22.30
N VAL A 55 10.47 -21.57 -21.29
CA VAL A 55 10.14 -22.19 -20.01
C VAL A 55 8.87 -23.00 -20.17
N LYS A 56 8.93 -24.28 -19.79
CA LYS A 56 7.79 -25.20 -19.82
C LYS A 56 6.95 -25.07 -18.54
N CYS A 57 5.74 -24.54 -18.64
CA CYS A 57 4.80 -24.42 -17.53
C CYS A 57 4.26 -25.79 -17.07
N ASP A 58 3.67 -25.86 -15.89
CA ASP A 58 3.02 -27.09 -15.42
C ASP A 58 1.76 -27.35 -16.24
N LEU A 59 0.90 -26.34 -16.33
CA LEU A 59 -0.39 -26.42 -17.00
C LEU A 59 -0.50 -25.42 -18.15
N GLY A 60 -1.29 -25.76 -19.16
CA GLY A 60 -1.64 -24.89 -20.27
C GLY A 60 -3.15 -24.89 -20.52
N MET A 61 -3.69 -23.74 -20.93
CA MET A 61 -5.08 -23.56 -21.37
C MET A 61 -5.14 -22.77 -22.67
N ILE A 62 -6.01 -23.19 -23.59
CA ILE A 62 -6.32 -22.44 -24.82
C ILE A 62 -7.67 -21.74 -24.65
N LEU A 63 -7.71 -20.41 -24.82
CA LEU A 63 -8.95 -19.63 -24.74
C LEU A 63 -9.71 -19.54 -26.07
N SER A 64 -9.00 -19.58 -27.20
CA SER A 64 -9.56 -19.38 -28.53
C SER A 64 -9.54 -20.67 -29.35
N ARG A 65 -10.69 -21.07 -29.88
CA ARG A 65 -10.82 -22.31 -30.65
C ARG A 65 -9.96 -22.32 -31.90
N GLU A 66 -9.75 -21.15 -32.51
CA GLU A 66 -8.96 -20.99 -33.73
C GLU A 66 -7.48 -21.34 -33.55
N VAL A 67 -7.00 -21.41 -32.30
CA VAL A 67 -5.58 -21.59 -32.00
C VAL A 67 -5.32 -22.87 -31.20
N MET A 68 -6.27 -23.81 -31.20
CA MET A 68 -6.15 -25.13 -30.56
C MET A 68 -4.93 -25.92 -31.03
N SER A 69 -4.46 -25.67 -32.26
CA SER A 69 -3.27 -26.33 -32.81
C SER A 69 -1.98 -26.04 -32.02
N TYR A 70 -1.93 -24.97 -31.20
CA TYR A 70 -0.79 -24.75 -30.29
C TYR A 70 -0.65 -25.86 -29.24
N THR A 71 -1.71 -26.62 -28.94
CA THR A 71 -1.64 -27.77 -28.01
C THR A 71 -0.73 -28.89 -28.51
N MET A 72 -0.47 -28.93 -29.83
CA MET A 72 0.33 -29.97 -30.45
C MET A 72 1.83 -29.81 -30.18
N ASN A 73 2.29 -28.62 -29.79
CA ASN A 73 3.69 -28.38 -29.43
C ASN A 73 3.90 -28.62 -27.92
N ALA A 74 4.77 -29.59 -27.60
CA ALA A 74 4.98 -30.05 -26.23
C ALA A 74 5.91 -29.14 -25.40
N ASP A 75 6.50 -28.09 -25.96
CA ASP A 75 7.47 -27.25 -25.24
C ASP A 75 6.81 -26.26 -24.26
N PHE A 76 5.53 -25.95 -24.45
CA PHE A 76 4.84 -24.91 -23.67
C PHE A 76 4.47 -25.32 -22.25
N CYS A 77 3.91 -26.52 -22.10
CA CYS A 77 3.47 -26.99 -20.80
C CYS A 77 3.54 -28.52 -20.68
N ARG A 78 3.47 -29.03 -19.45
CA ARG A 78 3.45 -30.48 -19.19
C ARG A 78 2.09 -31.10 -19.48
N LYS A 79 1.01 -30.37 -19.20
CA LYS A 79 -0.36 -30.84 -19.43
C LYS A 79 -1.27 -29.69 -19.88
N TRP A 80 -2.02 -29.92 -20.96
CA TRP A 80 -3.13 -29.08 -21.36
C TRP A 80 -4.39 -29.46 -20.57
N ILE A 81 -5.13 -28.45 -20.10
CA ILE A 81 -6.37 -28.61 -19.32
C ILE A 81 -7.48 -27.76 -19.91
N ASP A 82 -8.72 -28.19 -19.70
CA ASP A 82 -9.91 -27.47 -20.17
C ASP A 82 -10.67 -26.81 -19.01
N THR A 83 -10.44 -27.28 -17.77
CA THR A 83 -11.21 -26.84 -16.58
C THR A 83 -10.31 -26.53 -15.38
N LEU A 84 -10.79 -25.65 -14.50
CA LEU A 84 -10.08 -25.25 -13.28
C LEU A 84 -9.93 -26.40 -12.26
N GLU A 85 -10.83 -27.39 -12.28
CA GLU A 85 -10.81 -28.53 -11.36
C GLU A 85 -9.55 -29.40 -11.50
N GLU A 86 -8.90 -29.32 -12.66
CA GLU A 86 -7.68 -30.04 -12.98
C GLU A 86 -6.41 -29.39 -12.44
N MET A 87 -6.48 -28.19 -11.85
CA MET A 87 -5.32 -27.38 -11.42
C MET A 87 -4.64 -27.84 -10.11
N LYS A 88 -4.77 -29.12 -9.75
CA LYS A 88 -4.21 -29.63 -8.49
C LYS A 88 -2.68 -29.66 -8.54
N GLN A 89 -2.03 -29.09 -7.53
CA GLN A 89 -0.57 -29.15 -7.31
C GLN A 89 0.29 -28.47 -8.41
N ALA A 90 -0.28 -27.57 -9.20
CA ALA A 90 0.49 -26.78 -10.17
C ALA A 90 1.10 -25.52 -9.53
N SER A 91 2.25 -25.08 -10.04
CA SER A 91 2.86 -23.81 -9.65
C SER A 91 2.70 -22.74 -10.74
N THR A 92 2.50 -23.16 -11.99
CA THR A 92 2.40 -22.25 -13.14
C THR A 92 1.29 -22.64 -14.11
N LEU A 93 0.64 -21.63 -14.69
CA LEU A 93 -0.37 -21.77 -15.73
C LEU A 93 -0.02 -20.87 -16.93
N LEU A 94 0.00 -21.46 -18.12
CA LEU A 94 0.06 -20.74 -19.38
C LEU A 94 -1.33 -20.63 -20.00
N ILE A 95 -1.73 -19.43 -20.41
CA ILE A 95 -2.97 -19.20 -21.16
C ILE A 95 -2.62 -18.66 -22.55
N ILE A 96 -3.08 -19.35 -23.60
CA ILE A 96 -2.88 -18.92 -24.99
C ILE A 96 -4.22 -18.55 -25.64
N GLY A 97 -4.29 -17.44 -26.37
CA GLY A 97 -5.50 -17.09 -27.09
C GLY A 97 -5.46 -15.80 -27.90
N LEU A 98 -6.58 -15.47 -28.52
CA LEU A 98 -6.77 -14.22 -29.23
C LEU A 98 -7.49 -13.23 -28.31
N TYR A 99 -7.13 -11.95 -28.42
CA TYR A 99 -7.68 -10.90 -27.57
C TYR A 99 -9.21 -10.86 -27.61
N LYS A 100 -9.86 -11.17 -28.74
CA LYS A 100 -11.33 -11.21 -28.85
C LYS A 100 -11.98 -12.13 -27.81
N ASP A 101 -11.35 -13.23 -27.42
CA ASP A 101 -11.89 -14.22 -26.47
C ASP A 101 -11.43 -13.98 -25.03
N PHE A 102 -10.57 -12.98 -24.83
CA PHE A 102 -10.07 -12.54 -23.53
C PHE A 102 -11.13 -11.68 -22.81
N THR A 103 -12.29 -12.30 -22.55
CA THR A 103 -13.45 -11.66 -21.92
C THR A 103 -13.36 -11.70 -20.40
N GLN A 104 -13.93 -10.70 -19.73
CA GLN A 104 -13.91 -10.58 -18.27
C GLN A 104 -14.43 -11.85 -17.60
N LYS A 105 -15.60 -12.34 -18.04
CA LYS A 105 -16.24 -13.52 -17.44
C LYS A 105 -15.34 -14.75 -17.44
N LYS A 106 -14.65 -15.02 -18.57
CA LYS A 106 -13.82 -16.22 -18.72
C LYS A 106 -12.50 -16.11 -17.98
N VAL A 107 -11.83 -14.97 -18.09
CA VAL A 107 -10.44 -14.84 -17.66
C VAL A 107 -10.34 -14.47 -16.19
N LEU A 108 -11.21 -13.59 -15.69
CA LEU A 108 -11.12 -13.12 -14.31
C LEU A 108 -11.29 -14.28 -13.31
N GLU A 109 -12.20 -15.21 -13.60
CA GLU A 109 -12.39 -16.42 -12.78
C GLU A 109 -11.10 -17.25 -12.70
N ILE A 110 -10.42 -17.46 -13.84
CA ILE A 110 -9.14 -18.19 -13.88
C ILE A 110 -8.07 -17.47 -13.06
N LEU A 111 -7.94 -16.16 -13.22
CA LEU A 111 -6.92 -15.36 -12.53
C LEU A 111 -7.13 -15.34 -11.01
N GLU A 112 -8.36 -15.13 -10.55
CA GLU A 112 -8.67 -15.13 -9.11
C GLU A 112 -8.48 -16.54 -8.51
N HIS A 113 -8.87 -17.59 -9.22
CA HIS A 113 -8.62 -18.97 -8.80
C HIS A 113 -7.12 -19.24 -8.64
N CYS A 114 -6.32 -18.85 -9.63
CA CYS A 114 -4.86 -19.01 -9.59
C CYS A 114 -4.25 -18.20 -8.45
N ARG A 115 -4.68 -16.95 -8.25
CA ARG A 115 -4.22 -16.11 -7.13
C ARG A 115 -4.51 -16.76 -5.78
N ALA A 116 -5.72 -17.28 -5.57
CA ALA A 116 -6.11 -17.93 -4.31
C ALA A 116 -5.26 -19.17 -4.00
N GLN A 117 -4.78 -19.89 -5.02
CA GLN A 117 -3.91 -21.05 -4.88
C GLN A 117 -2.40 -20.71 -4.95
N GLY A 118 -2.05 -19.46 -5.25
CA GLY A 118 -0.67 -19.03 -5.46
C GLY A 118 -0.02 -19.67 -6.70
N ILE A 119 -0.79 -19.83 -7.78
CA ILE A 119 -0.34 -20.29 -9.10
C ILE A 119 0.02 -19.06 -9.94
N ALA A 120 1.24 -19.00 -10.47
CA ALA A 120 1.67 -17.92 -11.35
C ALA A 120 1.06 -18.08 -12.75
N VAL A 121 0.53 -17.00 -13.31
CA VAL A 121 -0.15 -17.02 -14.62
C VAL A 121 0.63 -16.23 -15.67
N TYR A 122 0.87 -16.88 -16.81
CA TYR A 122 1.52 -16.30 -17.99
C TYR A 122 0.55 -16.32 -19.17
N LEU A 123 0.51 -15.22 -19.93
CA LEU A 123 -0.38 -15.08 -21.07
C LEU A 123 0.43 -15.01 -22.37
N LEU A 124 0.07 -15.80 -23.37
CA LEU A 124 0.49 -15.58 -24.76
C LEU A 124 -0.76 -15.23 -25.57
N LEU A 125 -0.91 -13.95 -25.86
CA LEU A 125 -2.07 -13.45 -26.58
C LEU A 125 -1.68 -12.58 -27.76
N GLY A 126 -2.57 -12.50 -28.74
CA GLY A 126 -2.44 -11.62 -29.89
C GLY A 126 -3.77 -10.99 -30.27
N ARG A 127 -3.73 -9.84 -30.94
CA ARG A 127 -4.96 -9.22 -31.48
C ARG A 127 -5.62 -10.11 -32.56
N ASP A 128 -4.80 -10.85 -33.30
CA ASP A 128 -5.09 -11.76 -34.40
C ASP A 128 -4.00 -12.86 -34.43
N LEU A 129 -4.11 -13.81 -35.35
CA LEU A 129 -3.16 -14.92 -35.44
C LEU A 129 -1.73 -14.46 -35.74
N SER A 130 -1.53 -13.43 -36.56
CA SER A 130 -0.17 -12.92 -36.85
C SER A 130 0.48 -12.31 -35.61
N SER A 131 -0.29 -11.56 -34.82
CA SER A 131 0.17 -10.99 -33.55
C SER A 131 0.45 -12.07 -32.50
N LEU A 132 -0.38 -13.11 -32.43
CA LEU A 132 -0.17 -14.24 -31.51
C LEU A 132 1.07 -15.05 -31.93
N SER A 133 1.16 -15.40 -33.22
CA SER A 133 2.32 -16.10 -33.78
C SER A 133 3.60 -15.30 -33.51
N TRP A 134 3.56 -13.99 -33.71
CA TRP A 134 4.66 -13.08 -33.37
C TRP A 134 5.01 -13.12 -31.87
N MET A 135 4.02 -13.04 -30.99
CA MET A 135 4.21 -13.11 -29.54
C MET A 135 4.85 -14.43 -29.12
N VAL A 136 4.40 -15.54 -29.70
CA VAL A 136 4.92 -16.89 -29.48
C VAL A 136 6.36 -17.03 -30.00
N SER A 137 6.62 -16.65 -31.24
CA SER A 137 7.96 -16.76 -31.85
C SER A 137 9.02 -15.97 -31.07
N LYS A 138 8.66 -14.80 -30.52
CA LYS A 138 9.57 -14.01 -29.66
C LYS A 138 9.94 -14.72 -28.35
N GLN A 139 9.15 -15.67 -27.86
CA GLN A 139 9.49 -16.38 -26.62
C GLN A 139 10.74 -17.25 -26.76
N PHE A 140 11.05 -17.67 -27.99
CA PHE A 140 12.27 -18.42 -28.33
C PHE A 140 13.50 -17.53 -28.50
N LEU A 141 13.38 -16.22 -28.26
CA LEU A 141 14.46 -15.25 -28.41
C LEU A 141 14.78 -14.58 -27.07
N ARG A 142 16.03 -14.16 -26.92
CA ARG A 142 16.50 -13.34 -25.80
C ARG A 142 17.33 -12.18 -26.33
N SER A 143 17.00 -10.95 -25.94
CA SER A 143 17.81 -9.79 -26.25
C SER A 143 19.13 -9.78 -25.47
N ASN A 144 20.20 -9.25 -26.08
CA ASN A 144 21.46 -8.94 -25.39
C ASN A 144 21.48 -7.57 -24.69
N ALA A 145 20.34 -6.86 -24.64
CA ALA A 145 20.22 -5.56 -24.01
C ALA A 145 20.53 -5.63 -22.50
N LYS A 146 21.20 -4.59 -21.99
CA LYS A 146 21.58 -4.49 -20.56
C LYS A 146 20.97 -3.29 -19.84
N LYS A 147 20.53 -2.25 -20.57
CA LYS A 147 20.05 -1.00 -19.98
C LYS A 147 18.71 -1.20 -19.31
N CYS A 148 18.57 -0.72 -18.07
CA CYS A 148 17.30 -0.67 -17.37
C CYS A 148 16.89 0.79 -17.15
N GLY A 149 15.60 1.11 -17.26
CA GLY A 149 15.10 2.48 -17.15
C GLY A 149 13.74 2.58 -16.47
N VAL A 150 13.56 3.62 -15.65
CA VAL A 150 12.26 4.00 -15.07
C VAL A 150 11.90 5.39 -15.57
N PHE A 151 10.71 5.52 -16.14
CA PHE A 151 10.12 6.79 -16.57
C PHE A 151 8.86 7.01 -15.76
N SER A 152 8.87 8.02 -14.89
CA SER A 152 7.81 8.27 -13.92
C SER A 152 7.36 9.72 -13.98
N TYR A 153 6.04 9.94 -14.09
CA TYR A 153 5.46 11.28 -14.00
C TYR A 153 5.64 11.93 -12.61
N LYS A 154 6.07 11.17 -11.61
CA LYS A 154 6.40 11.66 -10.26
C LYS A 154 7.87 11.99 -10.11
N LYS A 155 8.16 12.87 -9.14
CA LYS A 155 9.51 12.98 -8.59
C LYS A 155 9.92 11.65 -7.96
N LEU A 156 11.06 11.14 -8.36
CA LEU A 156 11.62 9.91 -7.82
C LEU A 156 12.51 10.24 -6.62
N PRO A 157 12.32 9.60 -5.45
CA PRO A 157 13.27 9.72 -4.36
C PRO A 157 14.62 9.10 -4.73
N GLN A 158 15.65 9.34 -3.92
CA GLN A 158 16.91 8.60 -4.03
C GLN A 158 16.66 7.15 -3.60
N PHE A 159 16.37 6.28 -4.57
CA PHE A 159 16.26 4.85 -4.31
C PHE A 159 17.65 4.26 -4.04
N LYS A 160 17.80 3.47 -2.98
CA LYS A 160 19.00 2.64 -2.76
C LYS A 160 19.02 1.53 -3.82
N GLN A 161 19.70 1.73 -4.95
CA GLN A 161 19.88 0.71 -5.99
C GLN A 161 20.89 -0.34 -5.48
N ARG A 162 20.50 -1.62 -5.44
CA ARG A 162 21.34 -2.67 -4.82
C ARG A 162 22.09 -3.55 -5.81
N THR A 163 21.56 -3.76 -7.02
CA THR A 163 21.99 -4.86 -7.89
C THR A 163 22.19 -4.47 -9.34
N VAL A 164 21.33 -3.61 -9.90
CA VAL A 164 21.39 -3.16 -11.30
C VAL A 164 21.41 -1.64 -11.34
N ALA A 165 22.23 -1.06 -12.22
CA ALA A 165 22.21 0.37 -12.47
C ALA A 165 20.98 0.75 -13.31
N TRP A 166 20.09 1.55 -12.72
CA TRP A 166 18.87 2.03 -13.38
C TRP A 166 19.01 3.48 -13.84
N ASN A 167 18.57 3.75 -15.07
CA ASN A 167 18.41 5.11 -15.58
C ASN A 167 17.06 5.63 -15.08
N LEU A 168 17.06 6.64 -14.21
CA LEU A 168 15.86 7.17 -13.58
C LEU A 168 15.46 8.50 -14.23
N PHE A 169 14.27 8.55 -14.80
CA PHE A 169 13.67 9.75 -15.38
C PHE A 169 12.39 10.08 -14.61
N GLY A 170 12.51 10.95 -13.62
CA GLY A 170 11.36 11.48 -12.87
C GLY A 170 10.74 12.69 -13.57
N SER A 171 9.79 13.34 -12.89
CA SER A 171 9.08 14.51 -13.43
C SER A 171 9.99 15.63 -13.93
N GLN A 172 11.15 15.84 -13.30
CA GLN A 172 12.11 16.88 -13.67
C GLN A 172 12.87 16.50 -14.96
N GLU A 173 13.43 15.28 -15.01
CA GLU A 173 14.15 14.79 -16.18
C GLU A 173 13.23 14.70 -17.41
N LEU A 174 11.99 14.24 -17.22
CA LEU A 174 10.97 14.21 -18.28
C LEU A 174 10.65 15.60 -18.86
N SER A 175 10.93 16.69 -18.15
CA SER A 175 10.64 18.04 -18.62
C SER A 175 11.75 18.67 -19.47
N VAL A 176 12.97 18.13 -19.38
CA VAL A 176 14.16 18.70 -20.05
C VAL A 176 14.76 17.78 -21.11
N GLU A 177 14.60 16.47 -20.95
CA GLU A 177 15.20 15.47 -21.85
C GLU A 177 14.30 15.15 -23.06
N ASN A 178 14.92 14.77 -24.18
CA ASN A 178 14.18 14.23 -25.33
C ASN A 178 13.89 12.72 -25.12
N ILE A 179 12.86 12.45 -24.32
CA ILE A 179 12.48 11.09 -23.92
C ILE A 179 12.17 10.17 -25.11
N LYS A 180 11.56 10.72 -26.17
CA LYS A 180 11.29 9.97 -27.40
C LYS A 180 12.57 9.45 -28.05
N GLU A 181 13.54 10.33 -28.25
CA GLU A 181 14.84 9.99 -28.83
C GLU A 181 15.60 8.99 -27.95
N ILE A 182 15.57 9.17 -26.62
CA ILE A 182 16.18 8.25 -25.66
C ILE A 182 15.56 6.85 -25.76
N LEU A 183 14.23 6.75 -25.80
CA LEU A 183 13.55 5.45 -25.87
C LEU A 183 13.76 4.74 -27.21
N GLU A 184 13.70 5.46 -28.33
CA GLU A 184 13.78 4.88 -29.68
C GLU A 184 15.21 4.50 -30.09
N ARG A 185 16.24 5.20 -29.59
CA ARG A 185 17.66 4.90 -29.93
C ARG A 185 18.26 3.76 -29.13
N ASN A 186 17.76 3.52 -27.92
CA ASN A 186 18.34 2.55 -26.99
C ASN A 186 17.67 1.18 -27.10
N LYS A 187 18.43 0.14 -26.72
CA LYS A 187 17.92 -1.20 -26.46
C LYS A 187 17.89 -1.41 -24.96
N TRP A 188 16.75 -1.84 -24.45
CA TRP A 188 16.49 -1.95 -23.02
C TRP A 188 16.30 -3.41 -22.61
N ASN A 189 16.88 -3.79 -21.49
CA ASN A 189 16.53 -5.03 -20.82
C ASN A 189 15.18 -4.87 -20.12
N VAL A 190 15.06 -3.82 -19.30
CA VAL A 190 13.82 -3.56 -18.56
C VAL A 190 13.44 -2.09 -18.65
N LEU A 191 12.19 -1.83 -18.98
CA LEU A 191 11.58 -0.50 -18.92
C LEU A 191 10.39 -0.48 -17.99
N VAL A 192 10.33 0.52 -17.12
CA VAL A 192 9.18 0.78 -16.26
C VAL A 192 8.58 2.11 -16.64
N PHE A 193 7.33 2.10 -17.08
CA PHE A 193 6.54 3.28 -17.35
C PHE A 193 5.51 3.45 -16.25
N HIS A 194 5.70 4.46 -15.41
CA HIS A 194 4.82 4.81 -14.32
C HIS A 194 4.14 6.14 -14.63
N GLY A 195 2.82 6.09 -14.85
CA GLY A 195 2.09 7.19 -15.45
C GLY A 195 0.59 7.12 -15.24
N HIS A 196 -0.11 8.03 -15.92
CA HIS A 196 -1.57 8.06 -15.93
C HIS A 196 -2.08 7.80 -17.34
N GLY A 197 -3.08 6.95 -17.47
CA GLY A 197 -3.61 6.59 -18.77
C GLY A 197 -4.74 5.58 -18.67
N LYS A 198 -5.09 5.04 -19.83
CA LYS A 198 -6.08 3.98 -20.02
C LYS A 198 -5.53 3.00 -21.06
N GLU A 199 -6.42 2.31 -21.75
CA GLU A 199 -6.09 1.28 -22.72
C GLU A 199 -5.43 1.81 -23.99
N ASP A 200 -5.64 3.07 -24.39
CA ASP A 200 -5.09 3.60 -25.65
C ASP A 200 -3.74 4.31 -25.47
N HIS A 201 -3.44 4.76 -24.26
CA HIS A 201 -2.27 5.57 -23.97
C HIS A 201 -1.80 5.52 -22.51
N LEU A 202 -0.52 5.89 -22.30
CA LEU A 202 0.09 6.14 -21.00
C LEU A 202 0.86 7.46 -21.05
N ASN A 203 0.47 8.42 -20.20
CA ASN A 203 1.10 9.73 -20.10
C ASN A 203 2.27 9.72 -19.12
N LEU A 204 3.41 10.25 -19.57
CA LEU A 204 4.63 10.50 -18.82
C LEU A 204 4.91 12.00 -18.87
N ASN A 205 4.19 12.76 -18.03
CA ASN A 205 4.17 14.21 -18.10
C ASN A 205 3.71 14.69 -19.50
N ASP A 206 4.58 15.34 -20.28
CA ASP A 206 4.29 15.81 -21.63
C ASP A 206 4.37 14.70 -22.71
N PHE A 207 5.08 13.59 -22.43
CA PHE A 207 5.21 12.48 -23.37
C PHE A 207 4.03 11.52 -23.25
N THR A 208 3.66 10.89 -24.36
CA THR A 208 2.54 9.95 -24.40
C THR A 208 2.93 8.69 -25.15
N LEU A 209 2.93 7.55 -24.47
CA LEU A 209 2.96 6.23 -25.11
C LEU A 209 1.56 5.95 -25.66
N HIS A 210 1.44 5.44 -26.90
CA HIS A 210 0.15 5.10 -27.49
C HIS A 210 0.14 3.78 -28.25
N GLY A 211 -1.05 3.19 -28.37
CA GLY A 211 -1.27 1.88 -28.97
C GLY A 211 -1.73 1.86 -30.43
N PHE A 212 -1.64 2.97 -31.18
CA PHE A 212 -2.13 2.99 -32.57
C PHE A 212 -1.48 1.92 -33.42
N ASN A 213 -2.30 1.22 -34.18
CA ASN A 213 -1.81 0.46 -35.32
C ASN A 213 -2.62 0.80 -36.58
N ARG A 214 -1.96 1.32 -37.62
CA ARG A 214 -2.62 1.69 -38.88
C ARG A 214 -2.99 0.49 -39.74
N CYS A 215 -2.29 -0.63 -39.61
CA CYS A 215 -2.54 -1.86 -40.35
C CYS A 215 -3.78 -2.61 -39.84
N ILE A 216 -4.32 -2.22 -38.69
CA ILE A 216 -5.52 -2.83 -38.12
C ILE A 216 -6.75 -2.04 -38.58
N LYS A 217 -7.68 -2.74 -39.23
CA LYS A 217 -8.92 -2.14 -39.71
C LYS A 217 -9.69 -1.53 -38.53
N TRP A 218 -10.25 -0.34 -38.76
CA TRP A 218 -11.17 0.25 -37.81
C TRP A 218 -12.47 -0.56 -37.79
N ASP A 219 -12.91 -0.95 -36.60
CA ASP A 219 -14.11 -1.75 -36.37
C ASP A 219 -15.39 -0.91 -36.27
N GLY A 220 -15.31 0.40 -36.53
CA GLY A 220 -16.45 1.33 -36.47
C GLY A 220 -16.91 1.67 -35.06
N LYS A 221 -16.21 1.22 -34.02
CA LYS A 221 -16.51 1.55 -32.63
C LYS A 221 -15.99 2.94 -32.26
N PHE A 222 -16.41 3.41 -31.07
CA PHE A 222 -15.88 4.58 -30.40
C PHE A 222 -14.33 4.58 -30.44
N ALA A 223 -13.75 5.75 -30.71
CA ALA A 223 -12.32 5.92 -30.90
C ALA A 223 -11.81 7.04 -29.98
N PRO A 224 -10.53 7.03 -29.60
CA PRO A 224 -9.96 8.19 -28.93
C PRO A 224 -9.93 9.38 -29.90
N SER A 225 -9.76 10.62 -29.40
CA SER A 225 -9.82 11.87 -30.20
C SER A 225 -9.13 11.74 -31.56
N TRP A 226 -7.88 11.29 -31.56
CA TRP A 226 -6.99 11.13 -32.71
C TRP A 226 -7.30 9.94 -33.63
N GLY A 227 -8.27 9.11 -33.25
CA GLY A 227 -8.86 8.09 -34.12
C GLY A 227 -9.99 8.62 -35.00
N HIS A 228 -10.54 9.80 -34.70
CA HIS A 228 -11.57 10.45 -35.50
C HIS A 228 -10.96 11.27 -36.65
N PRO A 229 -11.52 11.19 -37.88
CA PRO A 229 -11.05 12.00 -39.00
C PRO A 229 -11.00 13.50 -38.67
N GLY A 230 -9.88 14.16 -39.00
CA GLY A 230 -9.68 15.61 -38.81
C GLY A 230 -9.35 16.05 -37.37
N GLN A 231 -9.35 15.14 -36.40
CA GLN A 231 -8.99 15.45 -35.01
C GLN A 231 -7.50 15.24 -34.74
N LYS A 232 -6.91 16.13 -33.94
CA LYS A 232 -5.49 16.05 -33.56
C LYS A 232 -5.28 15.09 -32.37
N PHE A 233 -4.03 14.75 -32.12
CA PHE A 233 -3.61 14.14 -30.86
C PHE A 233 -4.02 15.07 -29.70
N PHE A 234 -4.49 14.49 -28.59
CA PHE A 234 -4.97 15.28 -27.44
C PHE A 234 -3.82 16.00 -26.70
N LYS A 235 -2.58 15.66 -27.03
CA LYS A 235 -1.31 16.24 -26.58
C LYS A 235 -0.41 16.57 -27.79
N ASP A 236 0.80 17.03 -27.52
CA ASP A 236 1.81 17.26 -28.56
C ASP A 236 2.21 15.96 -29.27
N GLU A 237 1.86 15.85 -30.56
CA GLU A 237 2.16 14.71 -31.41
C GLU A 237 3.67 14.46 -31.58
N LYS A 238 4.50 15.51 -31.47
CA LYS A 238 5.97 15.33 -31.50
C LYS A 238 6.48 14.53 -30.31
N LYS A 239 5.75 14.56 -29.19
CA LYS A 239 6.03 13.82 -27.95
C LYS A 239 5.22 12.51 -27.83
N ALA A 240 4.51 12.12 -28.89
CA ALA A 240 3.83 10.84 -28.99
C ALA A 240 4.82 9.74 -29.42
N ILE A 241 4.78 8.61 -28.72
CA ILE A 241 5.68 7.47 -28.88
C ILE A 241 4.82 6.22 -29.05
N MET A 242 4.98 5.53 -30.18
CA MET A 242 4.30 4.27 -30.42
C MET A 242 4.99 3.17 -29.62
N LEU A 243 4.28 2.44 -28.78
CA LEU A 243 4.92 1.48 -27.88
C LEU A 243 5.65 0.34 -28.63
N SER A 244 5.16 -0.05 -29.80
CA SER A 244 5.80 -1.04 -30.67
C SER A 244 7.15 -0.59 -31.26
N SER A 245 7.47 0.71 -31.25
CA SER A 245 8.77 1.21 -31.72
C SER A 245 9.89 1.03 -30.70
N ILE A 246 9.55 0.79 -29.43
CA ILE A 246 10.51 0.67 -28.33
C ILE A 246 11.12 -0.74 -28.33
N LYS A 247 12.45 -0.79 -28.29
CA LYS A 247 13.22 -2.05 -28.24
C LYS A 247 13.53 -2.41 -26.79
N ALA A 248 12.68 -3.22 -26.18
CA ALA A 248 12.85 -3.69 -24.81
C ALA A 248 12.62 -5.20 -24.69
N GLU A 249 13.33 -5.87 -23.78
CA GLU A 249 13.06 -7.28 -23.45
C GLU A 249 11.81 -7.40 -22.56
N LYS A 250 11.74 -6.58 -21.51
CA LYS A 250 10.61 -6.50 -20.57
C LYS A 250 10.11 -5.06 -20.38
N VAL A 251 8.80 -4.88 -20.37
CA VAL A 251 8.13 -3.59 -20.12
C VAL A 251 7.10 -3.71 -19.02
N PHE A 252 7.13 -2.79 -18.05
CA PHE A 252 6.08 -2.58 -17.07
C PHE A 252 5.26 -1.36 -17.45
N LEU A 253 3.96 -1.55 -17.60
CA LEU A 253 2.99 -0.48 -17.82
C LEU A 253 2.22 -0.28 -16.51
N LEU A 254 2.76 0.57 -15.64
CA LEU A 254 2.17 0.90 -14.35
C LEU A 254 1.22 2.09 -14.51
N SER A 255 0.06 1.80 -15.10
CA SER A 255 -1.06 2.73 -15.30
C SER A 255 -2.39 1.98 -15.23
N CYS A 256 -3.47 2.68 -14.92
CA CYS A 256 -4.80 2.06 -14.87
C CYS A 256 -5.25 1.53 -16.24
N SER A 257 -5.85 0.34 -16.25
CA SER A 257 -6.63 -0.23 -17.34
C SER A 257 -5.95 -0.17 -18.70
N ASN A 258 -4.66 -0.49 -18.77
CA ASN A 258 -3.93 -0.50 -20.04
C ASN A 258 -4.13 -1.79 -20.86
N PHE A 259 -4.66 -2.85 -20.24
CA PHE A 259 -5.06 -4.09 -20.89
C PHE A 259 -6.45 -4.55 -20.43
N PRO A 260 -7.53 -3.79 -20.71
CA PRO A 260 -8.87 -4.22 -20.31
C PRO A 260 -9.27 -5.51 -21.04
N PHE A 261 -10.26 -6.21 -20.49
CA PHE A 261 -10.88 -7.33 -21.18
C PHE A 261 -11.55 -6.89 -22.49
N SER A 262 -11.66 -7.81 -23.44
CA SER A 262 -12.12 -7.51 -24.80
C SER A 262 -13.57 -7.03 -24.88
N ASP A 263 -14.38 -7.42 -23.89
CA ASP A 263 -15.79 -7.06 -23.67
C ASP A 263 -15.96 -5.88 -22.70
N ALA A 264 -14.88 -5.42 -22.05
CA ALA A 264 -14.87 -4.29 -21.12
C ALA A 264 -14.11 -3.05 -21.65
N ARG A 265 -13.55 -3.14 -22.86
CA ARG A 265 -12.81 -2.05 -23.52
C ARG A 265 -13.72 -0.93 -24.01
N LEU A 266 -13.23 0.32 -23.96
CA LEU A 266 -13.89 1.49 -24.54
C LEU A 266 -13.57 1.61 -26.04
N TYR A 267 -12.33 1.31 -26.42
CA TYR A 267 -11.83 1.48 -27.79
C TYR A 267 -11.58 0.15 -28.49
N GLY A 268 -11.61 0.18 -29.83
CA GLY A 268 -11.24 -0.98 -30.65
C GLY A 268 -9.80 -1.44 -30.41
N ALA A 269 -9.51 -2.71 -30.69
CA ALA A 269 -8.17 -3.30 -30.52
C ALA A 269 -7.06 -2.53 -31.27
N ARG A 270 -7.43 -1.78 -32.32
CA ARG A 270 -6.56 -0.87 -33.09
C ARG A 270 -5.82 0.15 -32.22
N TYR A 271 -6.40 0.56 -31.10
CA TYR A 271 -5.83 1.62 -30.25
C TYR A 271 -5.16 1.08 -28.99
N ASN A 272 -5.33 -0.21 -28.68
CA ASN A 272 -4.89 -0.78 -27.41
C ASN A 272 -3.35 -0.80 -27.27
N LEU A 273 -2.87 -0.19 -26.19
CA LEU A 273 -1.47 0.03 -25.85
C LEU A 273 -0.71 -1.29 -25.73
N VAL A 274 -1.29 -2.26 -25.03
CA VAL A 274 -0.65 -3.55 -24.77
C VAL A 274 -0.63 -4.42 -26.01
N LEU A 275 -1.69 -4.44 -26.81
CA LEU A 275 -1.67 -5.13 -28.11
C LEU A 275 -0.64 -4.52 -29.07
N ASN A 276 -0.39 -3.21 -28.99
CA ASN A 276 0.68 -2.58 -29.76
C ASN A 276 2.07 -2.99 -29.24
N ALA A 277 2.26 -3.07 -27.92
CA ALA A 277 3.49 -3.61 -27.34
C ALA A 277 3.75 -5.05 -27.80
N ILE A 278 2.71 -5.89 -27.84
CA ILE A 278 2.76 -7.27 -28.35
C ILE A 278 3.21 -7.30 -29.82
N ASP A 279 2.74 -6.38 -30.67
CA ASP A 279 3.18 -6.28 -32.06
C ASP A 279 4.64 -5.78 -32.19
N GLY A 280 5.20 -5.17 -31.15
CA GLY A 280 6.61 -4.76 -31.08
C GLY A 280 7.57 -5.91 -30.77
N VAL A 281 8.83 -5.61 -30.48
CA VAL A 281 9.84 -6.63 -30.13
C VAL A 281 9.80 -7.06 -28.65
N VAL A 282 8.95 -6.44 -27.83
CA VAL A 282 8.85 -6.72 -26.40
C VAL A 282 8.41 -8.17 -26.17
N ARG A 283 9.20 -8.92 -25.39
CA ARG A 283 8.92 -10.33 -25.09
C ARG A 283 8.05 -10.50 -23.85
N ASN A 284 8.27 -9.67 -22.83
CA ASN A 284 7.53 -9.71 -21.56
C ASN A 284 6.88 -8.36 -21.26
N ILE A 285 5.58 -8.36 -20.99
CA ILE A 285 4.81 -7.16 -20.67
C ILE A 285 4.07 -7.40 -19.36
N VAL A 286 4.31 -6.55 -18.37
CA VAL A 286 3.48 -6.49 -17.16
C VAL A 286 2.49 -5.35 -17.34
N ALA A 287 1.21 -5.69 -17.34
CA ALA A 287 0.12 -4.79 -17.69
C ALA A 287 -1.00 -4.85 -16.67
N SER A 288 -1.83 -3.81 -16.63
CA SER A 288 -2.98 -3.73 -15.74
C SER A 288 -4.30 -4.04 -16.47
N LEU A 289 -5.06 -4.99 -15.93
CA LEU A 289 -6.40 -5.33 -16.39
C LEU A 289 -7.43 -4.26 -16.02
N ALA A 290 -7.23 -3.59 -14.89
CA ALA A 290 -8.21 -2.71 -14.26
C ALA A 290 -7.52 -1.53 -13.57
N VAL A 291 -8.15 -0.95 -12.55
CA VAL A 291 -7.51 0.10 -11.75
C VAL A 291 -6.23 -0.47 -11.14
N GLN A 292 -5.12 0.25 -11.30
CA GLN A 292 -3.84 -0.06 -10.68
C GLN A 292 -3.40 1.14 -9.84
N SER A 293 -2.96 0.88 -8.61
CA SER A 293 -2.54 1.92 -7.66
C SER A 293 -1.07 1.78 -7.26
N ALA A 294 -0.27 1.20 -8.17
CA ALA A 294 1.17 1.14 -8.00
C ALA A 294 1.75 2.55 -7.82
N ASP A 295 2.65 2.69 -6.86
CA ASP A 295 3.26 3.95 -6.50
C ASP A 295 4.74 3.71 -6.14
N LEU A 296 5.37 4.62 -5.39
CA LEU A 296 6.77 4.51 -4.98
C LEU A 296 7.14 3.14 -4.34
N PRO A 297 6.30 2.48 -3.52
CA PRO A 297 6.63 1.15 -2.99
C PRO A 297 6.85 0.10 -4.07
N GLU A 298 5.96 0.03 -5.05
CA GLU A 298 6.08 -0.88 -6.21
C GLU A 298 7.32 -0.56 -7.05
N LEU A 299 7.60 0.72 -7.28
CA LEU A 299 8.80 1.12 -7.98
C LEU A 299 10.07 0.72 -7.23
N SER A 300 10.09 0.90 -5.91
CA SER A 300 11.22 0.47 -5.08
C SER A 300 11.42 -1.04 -5.14
N LEU A 301 10.34 -1.82 -5.10
CA LEU A 301 10.40 -3.28 -5.23
C LEU A 301 11.07 -3.69 -6.55
N ILE A 302 10.65 -3.09 -7.68
CA ILE A 302 11.27 -3.34 -8.99
C ILE A 302 12.75 -2.93 -8.99
N LEU A 303 13.11 -1.80 -8.39
CA LEU A 303 14.50 -1.31 -8.38
C LEU A 303 15.45 -2.15 -7.50
N GLN A 304 14.91 -2.88 -6.52
CA GLN A 304 15.68 -3.70 -5.59
C GLN A 304 15.78 -5.17 -6.00
N GLU A 305 14.82 -5.67 -6.79
CA GLU A 305 14.74 -7.08 -7.15
C GLU A 305 15.87 -7.47 -8.14
N SER A 306 16.56 -8.57 -7.83
CA SER A 306 17.59 -9.13 -8.71
C SER A 306 16.99 -10.10 -9.74
N ASP A 307 15.86 -10.74 -9.41
CA ASP A 307 15.16 -11.67 -10.28
C ASP A 307 13.78 -11.12 -10.71
N MET A 308 13.72 -10.66 -11.96
CA MET A 308 12.51 -10.10 -12.55
C MET A 308 11.48 -11.16 -13.00
N ASN A 309 11.71 -12.45 -12.78
CA ASN A 309 10.80 -13.51 -13.23
C ASN A 309 9.50 -13.60 -12.42
N ASN A 310 9.52 -13.19 -11.14
CA ASN A 310 8.34 -13.24 -10.24
C ASN A 310 7.79 -11.87 -9.82
N ILE A 311 8.35 -10.80 -10.36
CA ILE A 311 8.08 -9.44 -9.89
C ILE A 311 6.61 -9.02 -10.04
N SER A 312 5.87 -9.55 -11.02
CA SER A 312 4.44 -9.26 -11.19
C SER A 312 3.58 -9.78 -10.04
N ASP A 313 3.84 -11.01 -9.57
CA ASP A 313 3.11 -11.59 -8.43
C ASP A 313 3.45 -10.85 -7.14
N GLN A 314 4.72 -10.48 -6.95
CA GLN A 314 5.13 -9.65 -5.82
C GLN A 314 4.48 -8.26 -5.84
N LEU A 315 4.39 -7.64 -7.02
CA LEU A 315 3.67 -6.36 -7.19
C LEU A 315 2.17 -6.53 -6.89
N GLN A 316 1.57 -7.63 -7.33
CA GLN A 316 0.16 -7.94 -7.06
C GLN A 316 -0.10 -8.14 -5.56
N GLU A 317 0.81 -8.81 -4.85
CA GLU A 317 0.73 -8.98 -3.39
C GLU A 317 0.94 -7.66 -2.65
N SER A 318 1.89 -6.83 -3.09
CA SER A 318 2.11 -5.46 -2.58
C SER A 318 0.87 -4.56 -2.70
N LEU A 319 0.01 -4.81 -3.69
CA LEU A 319 -1.24 -4.09 -3.94
C LEU A 319 -2.46 -4.70 -3.24
N SER A 320 -2.32 -5.85 -2.59
CA SER A 320 -3.44 -6.62 -2.04
C SER A 320 -4.25 -5.90 -0.96
N ASP A 321 -3.64 -4.95 -0.25
CA ASP A 321 -4.30 -4.19 0.81
C ASP A 321 -5.06 -2.95 0.32
N ILE A 322 -4.95 -2.61 -0.97
CA ILE A 322 -5.65 -1.48 -1.60
C ILE A 322 -6.46 -1.89 -2.83
N GLN A 323 -6.35 -3.15 -3.29
CA GLN A 323 -7.05 -3.65 -4.47
C GLN A 323 -7.66 -5.04 -4.21
N PRO A 324 -8.99 -5.20 -4.38
CA PRO A 324 -9.67 -6.43 -4.04
C PRO A 324 -9.59 -7.53 -5.13
N PHE A 325 -8.98 -7.24 -6.29
CA PHE A 325 -8.94 -8.13 -7.45
C PHE A 325 -7.50 -8.25 -8.01
N VAL A 326 -7.28 -9.23 -8.87
CA VAL A 326 -6.08 -9.34 -9.71
C VAL A 326 -6.06 -8.14 -10.66
N SER A 327 -5.10 -7.24 -10.44
CA SER A 327 -4.96 -6.01 -11.20
C SER A 327 -3.86 -6.10 -12.25
N LEU A 328 -2.85 -6.93 -12.02
CA LEU A 328 -1.69 -7.11 -12.90
C LEU A 328 -1.68 -8.49 -13.57
N VAL A 329 -1.20 -8.53 -14.80
CA VAL A 329 -0.94 -9.76 -15.55
C VAL A 329 0.42 -9.71 -16.23
N THR A 330 1.00 -10.90 -16.41
CA THR A 330 2.23 -11.10 -17.18
C THR A 330 1.90 -11.66 -18.56
N ILE A 331 2.25 -10.93 -19.59
CA ILE A 331 2.11 -11.34 -20.99
C ILE A 331 3.51 -11.68 -21.52
N GLY A 332 3.73 -12.95 -21.86
CA GLY A 332 5.06 -13.52 -22.11
C GLY A 332 5.43 -14.58 -21.09
N LEU A 333 6.44 -15.39 -21.44
CA LEU A 333 6.99 -16.44 -20.57
C LEU A 333 8.19 -15.91 -19.78
N PRO A 334 8.36 -16.36 -18.53
CA PRO A 334 9.49 -15.94 -17.71
C PRO A 334 10.81 -16.50 -18.26
N ASP A 335 11.94 -16.05 -17.73
CA ASP A 335 13.21 -16.64 -18.09
C ASP A 335 13.45 -18.01 -17.46
N GLU A 336 12.96 -18.16 -16.23
CA GLU A 336 13.01 -19.37 -15.42
C GLU A 336 11.71 -19.47 -14.62
N ILE A 337 11.31 -20.67 -14.20
CA ILE A 337 10.17 -20.82 -13.29
C ILE A 337 10.56 -20.16 -11.97
N PRO A 338 9.83 -19.12 -11.53
CA PRO A 338 10.22 -18.40 -10.33
C PRO A 338 10.08 -19.30 -9.10
N ALA A 339 11.04 -19.23 -8.20
CA ALA A 339 10.82 -19.71 -6.84
C ALA A 339 9.73 -18.86 -6.18
N LYS A 340 8.82 -19.51 -5.45
CA LYS A 340 7.79 -18.81 -4.67
C LYS A 340 8.49 -17.95 -3.61
N LYS A 341 8.47 -16.63 -3.82
CA LYS A 341 8.93 -15.64 -2.85
C LYS A 341 7.73 -14.80 -2.47
N MET A 342 7.46 -14.73 -1.17
CA MET A 342 6.52 -13.75 -0.66
C MET A 342 7.16 -12.37 -0.75
N SER A 343 6.40 -11.39 -1.23
CA SER A 343 6.83 -10.00 -1.14
C SER A 343 6.90 -9.57 0.33
N SER A 344 7.86 -8.71 0.66
CA SER A 344 7.83 -8.02 1.95
C SER A 344 6.61 -7.10 1.97
N PRO A 345 5.82 -7.09 3.06
CA PRO A 345 4.71 -6.15 3.19
C PRO A 345 5.19 -4.72 3.01
N VAL A 346 4.39 -3.92 2.31
CA VAL A 346 4.63 -2.48 2.14
C VAL A 346 4.69 -1.84 3.52
N ALA A 347 5.72 -1.03 3.78
CA ALA A 347 5.83 -0.30 5.04
C ALA A 347 4.56 0.56 5.25
N ARG A 348 3.88 0.33 6.37
CA ARG A 348 2.68 1.05 6.81
C ARG A 348 2.98 1.80 8.09
N GLU A 349 2.16 2.80 8.42
CA GLU A 349 2.29 3.52 9.68
C GLU A 349 2.22 2.55 10.86
N THR A 350 3.11 2.79 11.82
CA THR A 350 3.15 2.03 13.06
C THR A 350 1.85 2.17 13.85
N VAL A 351 1.61 1.22 14.77
CA VAL A 351 0.47 1.27 15.70
C VAL A 351 0.46 2.59 16.49
N LEU A 352 1.62 3.06 16.94
CA LEU A 352 1.73 4.31 17.70
C LEU A 352 1.41 5.54 16.85
N THR A 353 1.86 5.59 15.60
CA THR A 353 1.53 6.68 14.66
C THR A 353 0.02 6.77 14.46
N LYS A 354 -0.64 5.64 14.18
CA LYS A 354 -2.10 5.56 14.00
C LYS A 354 -2.84 6.02 15.25
N LEU A 355 -2.38 5.60 16.43
CA LEU A 355 -2.93 5.98 17.72
C LEU A 355 -2.87 7.50 17.95
N ILE A 356 -1.71 8.11 17.72
CA ILE A 356 -1.51 9.56 17.88
C ILE A 356 -2.41 10.34 16.93
N LEU A 357 -2.42 9.99 15.65
CA LEU A 357 -3.21 10.69 14.63
C LEU A 357 -4.72 10.57 14.88
N SER A 358 -5.18 9.38 15.31
CA SER A 358 -6.58 9.18 15.72
C SER A 358 -6.94 10.09 16.90
N ARG A 359 -6.09 10.19 17.93
CA ARG A 359 -6.36 11.06 19.07
C ARG A 359 -6.43 12.53 18.69
N LEU A 360 -5.47 13.01 17.88
CA LEU A 360 -5.49 14.38 17.37
C LEU A 360 -6.74 14.64 16.52
N SER A 361 -7.15 13.68 15.69
CA SER A 361 -8.38 13.78 14.88
C SER A 361 -9.60 14.01 15.77
N ILE A 362 -9.75 13.22 16.83
CA ILE A 362 -10.86 13.35 17.78
C ILE A 362 -10.81 14.67 18.55
N PHE A 363 -9.65 15.13 19.01
CA PHE A 363 -9.53 16.46 19.63
C PHE A 363 -9.91 17.59 18.67
N SER A 364 -9.61 17.43 17.38
CA SER A 364 -9.94 18.42 16.35
C SER A 364 -11.43 18.41 15.97
N SER A 365 -12.08 17.25 15.95
CA SER A 365 -13.44 17.07 15.40
C SER A 365 -14.55 17.02 16.44
N SER A 366 -14.26 16.55 17.66
CA SER A 366 -15.26 16.36 18.71
C SER A 366 -15.80 17.68 19.26
N THR A 367 -16.96 17.61 19.91
CA THR A 367 -17.59 18.72 20.65
C THR A 367 -17.19 18.76 22.12
N MET A 368 -16.22 17.95 22.54
CA MET A 368 -15.71 17.96 23.93
C MET A 368 -15.03 19.29 24.25
N LEU A 369 -14.39 19.90 23.25
CA LEU A 369 -13.71 21.17 23.36
C LEU A 369 -14.36 22.21 22.47
N ASP A 370 -14.54 23.41 23.00
CA ASP A 370 -15.02 24.57 22.26
C ASP A 370 -14.10 24.93 21.10
N SER A 371 -14.64 25.59 20.08
CA SER A 371 -13.91 25.98 18.87
C SER A 371 -12.69 26.88 19.14
N THR A 372 -12.70 27.63 20.24
CA THR A 372 -11.63 28.53 20.65
C THR A 372 -10.54 27.83 21.47
N HIS A 373 -10.79 26.61 21.95
CA HIS A 373 -9.91 25.88 22.85
C HIS A 373 -8.53 25.63 22.22
N PRO A 374 -7.42 25.90 22.93
CA PRO A 374 -6.06 25.82 22.37
C PRO A 374 -5.70 24.43 21.86
N ILE A 375 -6.07 23.37 22.60
CA ILE A 375 -5.83 21.97 22.22
C ILE A 375 -6.51 21.61 20.89
N LYS A 376 -7.75 22.06 20.67
CA LYS A 376 -8.49 21.80 19.44
C LYS A 376 -7.82 22.45 18.22
N LYS A 377 -7.44 23.71 18.35
CA LYS A 377 -6.71 24.45 17.30
C LYS A 377 -5.35 23.82 16.98
N TRP A 378 -4.62 23.41 18.02
CA TRP A 378 -3.29 22.82 17.83
C TRP A 378 -3.38 21.42 17.22
N ALA A 379 -4.34 20.59 17.65
CA ALA A 379 -4.58 19.28 17.04
C ALA A 379 -4.86 19.40 15.54
N ARG A 380 -5.72 20.35 15.15
CA ARG A 380 -6.01 20.66 13.74
C ARG A 380 -4.75 21.07 12.97
N LYS A 381 -3.90 21.91 13.56
CA LYS A 381 -2.63 22.32 12.94
C LYS A 381 -1.70 21.14 12.67
N ILE A 382 -1.47 20.28 13.67
CA ILE A 382 -0.60 19.10 13.53
C ILE A 382 -1.15 18.16 12.46
N LEU A 383 -2.47 17.91 12.43
CA LEU A 383 -3.10 17.09 11.40
C LEU A 383 -2.88 17.69 10.00
N THR A 384 -3.19 18.96 9.78
CA THR A 384 -3.00 19.60 8.47
C THR A 384 -1.55 19.45 7.96
N GLU A 385 -0.57 19.57 8.84
CA GLU A 385 0.84 19.42 8.50
C GLU A 385 1.26 17.96 8.25
N THR A 386 0.52 16.97 8.77
CA THR A 386 0.93 15.56 8.78
C THR A 386 0.11 14.66 7.84
N MET A 387 -1.12 15.05 7.47
CA MET A 387 -2.03 14.19 6.69
C MET A 387 -1.52 13.81 5.31
N GLN A 388 -0.70 14.63 4.66
CA GLN A 388 -0.10 14.25 3.38
C GLN A 388 0.86 13.06 3.50
N TYR A 389 1.49 12.88 4.67
CA TYR A 389 2.44 11.81 4.93
C TYR A 389 1.74 10.47 5.19
N THR A 390 0.48 10.46 5.65
CA THR A 390 -0.29 9.21 5.80
C THR A 390 -0.77 8.64 4.47
N ARG A 391 -0.49 9.31 3.36
CA ARG A 391 -0.70 8.72 2.04
C ARG A 391 0.38 7.66 1.79
N ARG A 392 -0.04 6.48 1.37
CA ARG A 392 0.83 5.37 0.96
C ARG A 392 1.93 5.84 0.01
N GLY A 393 3.18 5.49 0.31
CA GLY A 393 4.35 5.84 -0.47
C GLY A 393 4.89 7.26 -0.25
N THR A 394 4.26 8.11 0.57
CA THR A 394 4.77 9.47 0.82
C THR A 394 5.89 9.53 1.85
N ILE A 395 5.79 8.77 2.96
CA ILE A 395 6.81 8.75 4.01
C ILE A 395 8.13 8.15 3.51
N GLY A 396 8.02 7.19 2.59
CA GLY A 396 9.13 6.43 2.04
C GLY A 396 8.67 5.03 1.66
N THR A 397 9.61 4.16 1.34
CA THR A 397 9.34 2.76 0.95
C THR A 397 9.90 1.75 1.96
N GLU A 398 10.71 2.21 2.92
CA GLU A 398 11.37 1.38 3.93
C GLU A 398 10.79 1.61 5.33
N SER A 399 11.01 0.65 6.24
CA SER A 399 10.60 0.78 7.63
C SER A 399 11.30 1.93 8.36
N GLU A 400 12.58 2.19 8.04
CA GLU A 400 13.38 3.29 8.59
C GLU A 400 12.72 4.66 8.36
N ASP A 401 12.12 4.87 7.19
CA ASP A 401 11.42 6.11 6.84
C ASP A 401 10.19 6.31 7.73
N THR A 402 9.46 5.22 7.97
CA THR A 402 8.28 5.20 8.84
C THR A 402 8.66 5.49 10.30
N GLU A 403 9.75 4.92 10.78
CA GLU A 403 10.27 5.20 12.12
C GLU A 403 10.73 6.65 12.28
N LYS A 404 11.37 7.22 11.25
CA LYS A 404 11.75 8.63 11.24
C LYS A 404 10.52 9.54 11.32
N PHE A 405 9.49 9.26 10.53
CA PHE A 405 8.22 9.99 10.61
C PHE A 405 7.57 9.87 11.99
N GLU A 406 7.52 8.67 12.58
CA GLU A 406 6.99 8.48 13.93
C GLU A 406 7.75 9.34 14.95
N LYS A 407 9.09 9.36 14.87
CA LYS A 407 9.94 10.18 15.75
C LYS A 407 9.64 11.67 15.59
N GLU A 408 9.48 12.16 14.36
CA GLU A 408 9.12 13.56 14.09
C GLU A 408 7.72 13.90 14.62
N LEU A 409 6.73 13.03 14.41
CA LEU A 409 5.38 13.19 14.93
C LEU A 409 5.38 13.23 16.46
N ARG A 410 6.12 12.33 17.12
CA ARG A 410 6.28 12.32 18.59
C ARG A 410 6.90 13.61 19.10
N ASN A 411 7.92 14.14 18.42
CA ASN A 411 8.53 15.42 18.79
C ASN A 411 7.55 16.59 18.69
N ARG A 412 6.60 16.57 17.74
CA ARG A 412 5.53 17.58 17.62
C ARG A 412 4.43 17.40 18.67
N VAL A 413 4.10 16.17 19.03
CA VAL A 413 2.99 15.84 19.95
C VAL A 413 3.41 15.88 21.43
N ASN A 414 4.70 15.79 21.72
CA ASN A 414 5.18 15.91 23.09
C ASN A 414 4.91 17.30 23.72
N PRO A 415 5.17 18.44 23.04
CA PRO A 415 4.73 19.76 23.50
C PRO A 415 3.21 19.87 23.67
N PHE A 416 2.43 19.28 22.76
CA PHE A 416 0.97 19.23 22.87
C PHE A 416 0.52 18.50 24.15
N SER A 417 1.14 17.35 24.46
CA SER A 417 0.86 16.57 25.66
C SER A 417 1.24 17.33 26.94
N LYS A 418 2.36 18.06 26.92
CA LYS A 418 2.76 18.95 28.01
C LYS A 418 1.72 20.05 28.23
N GLU A 419 1.25 20.68 27.16
CA GLU A 419 0.27 21.77 27.24
C GLU A 419 -1.06 21.33 27.84
N MET A 420 -1.54 20.13 27.48
CA MET A 420 -2.72 19.55 28.14
C MET A 420 -2.52 19.47 29.66
N GLY A 421 -1.34 19.04 30.11
CA GLY A 421 -1.01 18.99 31.54
C GLY A 421 -0.92 20.38 32.19
N MET A 422 -0.38 21.36 31.48
CA MET A 422 -0.32 22.76 31.94
C MET A 422 -1.72 23.38 32.08
N LEU A 423 -2.65 23.05 31.18
CA LEU A 423 -4.04 23.49 31.26
C LEU A 423 -4.72 22.94 32.52
N PHE A 424 -4.58 21.64 32.77
CA PHE A 424 -5.07 21.05 34.03
C PHE A 424 -4.45 21.71 35.26
N GLN A 425 -3.14 21.96 35.25
CA GLN A 425 -2.46 22.61 36.38
C GLN A 425 -2.96 24.04 36.61
N LYS A 426 -3.24 24.79 35.54
CA LYS A 426 -3.73 26.18 35.61
C LYS A 426 -5.20 26.24 36.05
N ASN A 427 -6.04 25.34 35.53
CA ASN A 427 -7.46 25.26 35.79
C ASN A 427 -7.90 23.79 35.84
N SER A 428 -8.22 23.28 37.04
CA SER A 428 -8.72 21.90 37.20
C SER A 428 -10.10 21.68 36.60
N SER A 429 -10.84 22.76 36.35
CA SER A 429 -12.16 22.78 35.69
C SER A 429 -12.04 23.14 34.20
N ASP A 430 -10.86 22.95 33.59
CA ASP A 430 -10.69 23.03 32.14
C ASP A 430 -11.61 22.02 31.43
N GLN A 431 -12.01 22.30 30.19
CA GLN A 431 -12.91 21.42 29.42
C GLN A 431 -12.35 20.00 29.22
N LEU A 432 -11.02 19.83 29.28
CA LEU A 432 -10.39 18.51 29.30
C LEU A 432 -10.78 17.66 30.51
N ALA A 433 -11.24 18.27 31.61
CA ALA A 433 -11.65 17.57 32.82
C ALA A 433 -12.92 16.73 32.62
N ASP A 434 -13.76 17.08 31.65
CA ASP A 434 -14.96 16.34 31.28
C ASP A 434 -14.67 15.10 30.40
N PHE A 435 -13.39 14.80 30.14
CA PHE A 435 -12.96 13.71 29.27
C PHE A 435 -13.63 12.36 29.59
N ASP A 436 -13.69 11.94 30.85
CA ASP A 436 -14.24 10.65 31.23
C ASP A 436 -15.75 10.58 30.92
N SER A 437 -16.52 11.51 31.46
CA SER A 437 -17.98 11.59 31.30
C SER A 437 -18.38 11.80 29.83
N PHE A 438 -17.74 12.74 29.12
CA PHE A 438 -18.06 13.05 27.73
C PHE A 438 -18.01 11.80 26.85
N ASN A 439 -16.99 10.96 27.04
CA ASN A 439 -16.74 9.78 26.22
C ASN A 439 -17.58 8.58 26.69
N ILE A 440 -17.70 8.32 28.00
CA ILE A 440 -18.50 7.20 28.54
C ILE A 440 -19.98 7.35 28.12
N TYR A 441 -20.56 8.54 28.25
CA TYR A 441 -21.97 8.77 27.88
C TYR A 441 -22.24 8.78 26.36
N ARG A 442 -21.19 8.65 25.54
CA ARG A 442 -21.27 8.57 24.06
C ARG A 442 -20.66 7.28 23.51
N SER A 443 -20.62 6.26 24.36
CA SER A 443 -20.05 4.95 24.05
C SER A 443 -20.93 3.83 24.60
N VAL A 444 -20.77 2.64 24.03
CA VAL A 444 -21.38 1.40 24.52
C VAL A 444 -20.32 0.56 25.20
N MET A 445 -20.63 0.07 26.40
CA MET A 445 -19.76 -0.87 27.10
C MET A 445 -19.68 -2.19 26.32
N ASN A 446 -18.46 -2.63 26.01
CA ASN A 446 -18.23 -3.93 25.41
C ASN A 446 -18.36 -5.03 26.45
N LYS A 447 -19.53 -5.68 26.51
CA LYS A 447 -19.82 -6.76 27.47
C LYS A 447 -18.82 -7.91 27.43
N SER A 448 -18.24 -8.21 26.27
CA SER A 448 -17.25 -9.31 26.14
C SER A 448 -15.87 -8.96 26.70
N SER A 449 -15.61 -7.68 27.01
CA SER A 449 -14.35 -7.21 27.59
C SER A 449 -14.35 -7.14 29.12
N ILE A 450 -15.50 -7.43 29.75
CA ILE A 450 -15.63 -7.32 31.20
C ILE A 450 -14.78 -8.39 31.88
N SER A 451 -13.88 -7.97 32.78
CA SER A 451 -13.05 -8.87 33.57
C SER A 451 -12.99 -8.47 35.03
N ASP A 452 -12.82 -9.47 35.91
CA ASP A 452 -12.55 -9.27 37.33
C ASP A 452 -11.11 -8.88 37.55
N VAL A 453 -10.90 -7.82 38.33
CA VAL A 453 -9.59 -7.31 38.71
C VAL A 453 -9.58 -6.91 40.18
N THR A 454 -8.41 -6.84 40.80
CA THR A 454 -8.25 -6.31 42.16
C THR A 454 -7.88 -4.83 42.07
N CYS A 455 -8.67 -3.97 42.71
CA CYS A 455 -8.36 -2.55 42.84
C CYS A 455 -7.12 -2.35 43.74
N ASP A 456 -6.42 -1.23 43.60
CA ASP A 456 -5.31 -0.84 44.47
C ASP A 456 -5.69 -0.78 45.97
N CYS A 457 -6.98 -0.64 46.29
CA CYS A 457 -7.50 -0.72 47.67
C CYS A 457 -7.74 -2.15 48.19
N GLY A 458 -7.38 -3.18 47.41
CA GLY A 458 -7.57 -4.60 47.75
C GLY A 458 -8.97 -5.16 47.51
N ARG A 459 -9.95 -4.32 47.10
CA ARG A 459 -11.33 -4.75 46.81
C ARG A 459 -11.48 -5.28 45.38
N ILE A 460 -12.52 -6.08 45.17
CA ILE A 460 -12.95 -6.53 43.84
C ILE A 460 -13.36 -5.33 43.00
N ALA A 461 -12.91 -5.31 41.76
CA ALA A 461 -13.24 -4.31 40.75
C ALA A 461 -13.52 -4.98 39.40
N LYS A 462 -14.18 -4.24 38.51
CA LYS A 462 -14.45 -4.66 37.14
C LYS A 462 -13.69 -3.77 36.17
N ASN A 463 -13.01 -4.39 35.22
CA ASN A 463 -12.39 -3.70 34.10
C ASN A 463 -13.23 -3.92 32.83
N CYS A 464 -13.40 -2.91 31.99
CA CYS A 464 -14.13 -3.02 30.73
C CYS A 464 -13.71 -1.96 29.70
N ASP A 465 -13.91 -2.26 28.42
CA ASP A 465 -13.74 -1.33 27.32
C ASP A 465 -15.05 -0.64 26.94
N TYR A 466 -14.97 0.64 26.59
CA TYR A 466 -16.06 1.40 25.97
C TYR A 466 -15.77 1.61 24.49
N LEU A 467 -16.71 1.16 23.64
CA LEU A 467 -16.66 1.34 22.20
C LEU A 467 -17.45 2.60 21.83
N PRO A 468 -16.85 3.56 21.11
CA PRO A 468 -17.52 4.81 20.79
C PRO A 468 -18.67 4.61 19.81
N GLU A 469 -19.78 5.34 19.99
CA GLU A 469 -20.93 5.34 19.07
C GLU A 469 -20.62 6.04 17.74
N THR A 470 -19.64 6.95 17.74
CA THR A 470 -19.21 7.70 16.56
C THR A 470 -17.69 7.79 16.49
N SER A 471 -17.14 8.04 15.29
CA SER A 471 -15.68 8.15 15.08
C SER A 471 -15.02 9.35 15.78
N ASN A 472 -15.81 10.28 16.33
CA ASN A 472 -15.34 11.49 17.01
C ASN A 472 -15.33 11.36 18.54
N VAL A 473 -15.35 10.12 19.05
CA VAL A 473 -15.32 9.79 20.48
C VAL A 473 -14.17 8.80 20.72
N PHE A 474 -13.47 8.92 21.85
CA PHE A 474 -12.33 8.07 22.15
C PHE A 474 -12.79 6.67 22.59
N LYS A 475 -12.10 5.63 22.10
CA LYS A 475 -12.19 4.30 22.71
C LYS A 475 -11.49 4.31 24.06
N LEU A 476 -12.17 3.84 25.10
CA LEU A 476 -11.67 3.85 26.48
C LEU A 476 -11.55 2.46 27.07
N ASN A 477 -10.71 2.36 28.08
CA ASN A 477 -10.68 1.29 29.07
C ASN A 477 -10.93 1.90 30.46
N ALA A 478 -11.82 1.30 31.24
CA ALA A 478 -12.20 1.78 32.56
C ALA A 478 -12.21 0.66 33.60
N THR A 479 -11.83 1.03 34.83
CA THR A 479 -11.87 0.16 36.02
C THR A 479 -12.79 0.77 37.06
N TYR A 480 -13.79 0.00 37.48
CA TYR A 480 -14.77 0.38 38.50
C TYR A 480 -14.57 -0.46 39.76
N CYS A 481 -14.36 0.20 40.89
CA CYS A 481 -14.24 -0.42 42.19
C CYS A 481 -15.49 -0.10 43.03
N TYR A 482 -16.02 -1.08 43.74
CA TYR A 482 -17.18 -0.87 44.63
C TYR A 482 -16.92 0.14 45.76
N LEU A 483 -15.66 0.33 46.17
CA LEU A 483 -15.27 1.32 47.16
C LEU A 483 -14.79 2.63 46.53
N CYS A 484 -13.96 2.55 45.49
CA CYS A 484 -13.30 3.74 44.90
C CYS A 484 -14.05 4.33 43.70
N GLY A 485 -15.23 3.82 43.34
CA GLY A 485 -15.97 4.30 42.17
C GLY A 485 -15.19 4.09 40.86
N ASP A 486 -15.10 5.14 40.04
CA ASP A 486 -14.35 5.20 38.79
C ASP A 486 -12.83 5.30 39.03
N LYS A 487 -12.26 4.15 39.42
CA LYS A 487 -10.85 4.03 39.81
C LYS A 487 -9.88 4.47 38.71
N LEU A 488 -10.16 4.11 37.46
CA LEU A 488 -9.34 4.45 36.30
C LEU A 488 -10.25 4.62 35.08
N VAL A 489 -10.05 5.69 34.32
CA VAL A 489 -10.60 5.86 32.97
C VAL A 489 -9.45 6.29 32.07
N SER A 490 -9.17 5.51 31.03
CA SER A 490 -7.99 5.71 30.18
C SER A 490 -8.34 5.56 28.70
N MET A 491 -7.73 6.37 27.85
CA MET A 491 -7.71 6.07 26.41
C MET A 491 -6.92 4.77 26.18
N ILE A 492 -7.35 3.96 25.20
CA ILE A 492 -6.58 2.78 24.78
C ILE A 492 -5.14 3.17 24.43
N GLY A 493 -4.17 2.33 24.81
CA GLY A 493 -2.74 2.56 24.58
C GLY A 493 -2.05 3.48 25.60
N MET A 494 -2.73 3.88 26.67
CA MET A 494 -2.12 4.61 27.79
C MET A 494 -1.27 3.69 28.69
N PRO A 495 -0.28 4.24 29.43
CA PRO A 495 0.47 3.47 30.44
C PRO A 495 -0.45 2.75 31.43
N GLN A 496 -0.03 1.59 31.91
CA GLN A 496 -0.66 0.96 33.06
C GLN A 496 -0.32 1.77 34.31
N ILE A 497 -1.32 2.05 35.13
CA ILE A 497 -1.24 2.96 36.27
C ILE A 497 -1.77 2.23 37.50
N LYS A 498 -0.98 2.23 38.58
CA LYS A 498 -1.48 2.01 39.95
C LYS A 498 -1.31 3.29 40.73
N PHE A 499 -2.33 3.66 41.48
CA PHE A 499 -2.33 4.91 42.24
C PHE A 499 -2.95 4.69 43.62
N SER A 500 -2.15 4.83 44.66
CA SER A 500 -2.60 4.67 46.04
C SER A 500 -2.18 5.88 46.88
N CYS A 501 -2.90 6.10 47.97
CA CYS A 501 -2.51 7.05 49.00
C CYS A 501 -2.66 6.39 50.37
N ASP A 502 -1.84 6.86 51.31
CA ASP A 502 -1.92 6.49 52.71
C ASP A 502 -3.13 7.17 53.37
N GLU A 503 -3.44 6.77 54.60
CA GLU A 503 -4.35 7.51 55.48
C GLU A 503 -3.78 8.90 55.82
N TYR A 504 -4.68 9.82 56.18
CA TYR A 504 -4.30 11.19 56.53
C TYR A 504 -3.43 11.21 57.78
N ASN A 505 -2.25 11.84 57.67
CA ASN A 505 -1.39 12.09 58.81
C ASN A 505 -1.72 13.44 59.43
N GLU A 506 -2.53 13.42 60.49
CA GLU A 506 -2.95 14.61 61.25
C GLU A 506 -1.76 15.40 61.80
N LYS A 507 -0.76 14.73 62.37
CA LYS A 507 0.41 15.40 62.96
C LYS A 507 1.24 16.14 61.91
N GLY A 508 1.23 15.65 60.67
CA GLY A 508 1.95 16.23 59.54
C GLY A 508 1.10 17.09 58.61
N LEU A 509 -0.22 17.18 58.86
CA LEU A 509 -1.23 17.77 57.96
C LEU A 509 -0.99 17.37 56.50
N GLN A 510 -0.76 16.08 56.24
CA GLN A 510 -0.32 15.62 54.92
C GLN A 510 -0.84 14.24 54.54
N ILE A 511 -0.86 13.99 53.23
CA ILE A 511 -1.18 12.69 52.63
C ILE A 511 -0.03 12.29 51.73
N ASN A 512 0.52 11.10 51.97
CA ASN A 512 1.49 10.49 51.06
C ASN A 512 0.75 9.72 49.98
N TYR A 513 1.28 9.75 48.76
CA TYR A 513 0.78 8.98 47.66
C TYR A 513 1.90 8.27 46.92
N LYS A 514 1.53 7.16 46.27
CA LYS A 514 2.42 6.33 45.47
C LYS A 514 1.80 6.11 44.09
N ILE A 515 2.60 6.34 43.07
CA ILE A 515 2.22 6.16 41.67
C ILE A 515 3.17 5.13 41.05
N GLU A 516 2.62 4.05 40.52
CA GLU A 516 3.37 3.07 39.72
C GLU A 516 2.92 3.18 38.26
N ILE A 517 3.85 3.48 37.35
CA ILE A 517 3.56 3.64 35.93
C ILE A 517 4.40 2.66 35.13
N THR A 518 3.74 1.83 34.31
CA THR A 518 4.37 0.96 33.32
C THR A 518 3.98 1.45 31.92
N PRO A 519 4.90 2.03 31.14
CA PRO A 519 4.57 2.59 29.83
C PRO A 519 4.35 1.48 28.79
N GLN A 520 3.42 1.69 27.86
CA GLN A 520 3.29 0.84 26.67
C GLN A 520 4.24 1.27 25.54
N TYR A 521 4.65 2.54 25.55
CA TYR A 521 5.52 3.14 24.55
C TYR A 521 6.63 3.96 25.21
N LYS A 522 7.82 3.97 24.61
CA LYS A 522 8.92 4.85 25.03
C LYS A 522 8.51 6.32 24.86
N GLY A 523 9.10 7.21 25.65
CA GLY A 523 8.89 8.66 25.54
C GLY A 523 8.63 9.35 26.87
N ASP A 524 8.25 10.62 26.79
CA ASP A 524 7.92 11.43 27.95
C ASP A 524 6.46 11.15 28.36
N VAL A 525 6.25 10.94 29.66
CA VAL A 525 4.94 10.87 30.31
C VAL A 525 4.83 12.05 31.25
N PHE A 526 3.73 12.79 31.19
CA PHE A 526 3.43 13.89 32.09
C PHE A 526 2.41 13.44 33.12
N ILE A 527 2.67 13.74 34.40
CA ILE A 527 1.78 13.41 35.51
C ILE A 527 1.47 14.65 36.33
N LEU A 528 0.24 14.73 36.82
CA LEU A 528 -0.24 15.77 37.73
C LEU A 528 -1.18 15.14 38.74
N VAL A 529 -1.02 15.48 40.02
CA VAL A 529 -1.91 15.03 41.09
C VAL A 529 -2.74 16.21 41.58
N GLN A 530 -4.05 16.12 41.51
CA GLN A 530 -4.95 17.19 41.92
C GLN A 530 -5.88 16.72 43.03
N VAL A 531 -6.47 17.69 43.71
CA VAL A 531 -7.61 17.50 44.61
C VAL A 531 -8.88 18.02 43.94
N PRO A 532 -10.08 17.71 44.43
CA PRO A 532 -11.31 18.27 43.91
C PRO A 532 -11.31 19.80 44.00
N SER A 533 -11.88 20.47 43.00
CA SER A 533 -11.85 21.93 42.87
C SER A 533 -12.36 22.66 44.11
N TYR A 534 -13.37 22.12 44.79
CA TYR A 534 -13.96 22.69 45.98
C TYR A 534 -13.06 22.65 47.24
N ILE A 535 -11.94 21.90 47.21
CA ILE A 535 -10.94 21.91 48.29
C ILE A 535 -9.56 22.42 47.88
N GLU A 536 -9.36 22.88 46.64
CA GLU A 536 -8.06 23.36 46.18
C GLU A 536 -7.48 24.50 47.02
N LYS A 537 -8.34 25.34 47.60
CA LYS A 537 -7.90 26.45 48.46
C LYS A 537 -7.23 25.99 49.76
N TYR A 538 -7.46 24.74 50.18
CA TYR A 538 -6.90 24.16 51.40
C TYR A 538 -5.64 23.32 51.13
N VAL A 539 -5.13 23.31 49.89
CA VAL A 539 -4.10 22.34 49.49
C VAL A 539 -3.02 23.04 48.67
N GLU A 540 -1.76 22.67 48.92
CA GLU A 540 -0.66 23.16 48.10
C GLU A 540 -0.76 22.61 46.66
N LYS A 541 -0.79 23.50 45.66
CA LYS A 541 -0.88 23.09 44.25
C LYS A 541 0.33 22.27 43.85
N THR A 542 0.08 21.07 43.32
CA THR A 542 1.14 20.24 42.75
C THR A 542 1.60 20.78 41.39
N GLN A 543 2.80 20.38 40.99
CA GLN A 543 3.41 20.76 39.73
C GLN A 543 3.35 19.60 38.73
N LEU A 544 3.16 19.92 37.45
CA LEU A 544 3.25 18.96 36.37
C LEU A 544 4.66 18.35 36.34
N LYS A 545 4.76 17.05 36.57
CA LYS A 545 6.02 16.31 36.56
C LYS A 545 6.16 15.55 35.25
N LYS A 546 7.36 15.62 34.66
CA LYS A 546 7.72 14.86 33.46
C LYS A 546 8.60 13.67 33.85
N ILE A 547 8.27 12.51 33.31
CA ILE A 547 9.05 11.27 33.45
C ILE A 547 9.45 10.82 32.06
N ARG A 548 10.73 10.49 31.85
CA ARG A 548 11.23 9.99 30.57
C ARG A 548 11.44 8.49 30.62
N PHE A 549 10.69 7.75 29.82
CA PHE A 549 10.82 6.30 29.67
C PHE A 549 11.67 5.94 28.46
N ASN A 550 12.92 5.57 28.70
CA ASN A 550 13.83 5.01 27.68
C ASN A 550 13.65 3.50 27.49
N THR A 551 13.06 2.82 28.49
CA THR A 551 12.70 1.39 28.49
C THR A 551 11.26 1.23 28.94
N LEU A 552 10.66 0.05 28.71
CA LEU A 552 9.29 -0.26 29.10
C LEU A 552 9.16 -0.80 30.54
N ARG A 553 10.04 -0.36 31.44
CA ARG A 553 10.05 -0.78 32.85
C ARG A 553 9.16 0.10 33.70
N THR A 554 8.56 -0.48 34.73
CA THR A 554 7.77 0.22 35.75
C THR A 554 8.64 1.22 36.51
N VAL A 555 8.10 2.42 36.74
CA VAL A 555 8.70 3.44 37.60
C VAL A 555 7.74 3.73 38.75
N VAL A 556 8.28 3.79 39.96
CA VAL A 556 7.56 4.13 41.19
C VAL A 556 7.89 5.57 41.55
N ILE A 557 6.86 6.34 41.92
CA ILE A 557 6.96 7.75 42.28
C ILE A 557 6.18 7.96 43.56
N ASP A 558 6.91 8.31 44.61
CA ASP A 558 6.34 8.75 45.86
C ASP A 558 6.18 10.27 45.86
N GLY A 559 5.13 10.75 46.50
CA GLY A 559 4.88 12.16 46.68
C GLY A 559 3.99 12.42 47.88
N LYS A 560 3.80 13.71 48.19
CA LYS A 560 2.98 14.14 49.30
C LYS A 560 2.19 15.39 48.96
N ILE A 561 1.05 15.54 49.61
CA ILE A 561 0.20 16.73 49.54
C ILE A 561 0.02 17.25 50.95
N LYS A 562 0.30 18.54 51.16
CA LYS A 562 0.00 19.25 52.41
C LYS A 562 -1.42 19.78 52.36
N ILE A 563 -2.10 19.67 53.49
CA ILE A 563 -3.49 20.03 53.69
C ILE A 563 -3.56 21.09 54.79
N ASP A 564 -4.40 22.09 54.60
CA ASP A 564 -4.70 23.09 55.62
C ASP A 564 -5.54 22.45 56.73
N LYS A 565 -5.26 22.81 57.98
CA LYS A 565 -6.03 22.38 59.16
C LYS A 565 -7.51 22.78 59.09
N ASP A 566 -7.84 23.83 58.34
CA ASP A 566 -9.20 24.37 58.24
C ASP A 566 -10.06 23.65 57.16
N ILE A 567 -9.52 22.59 56.55
CA ILE A 567 -10.29 21.76 55.61
C ILE A 567 -11.43 21.04 56.35
N PRO A 568 -12.64 20.96 55.77
CA PRO A 568 -13.72 20.19 56.38
C PRO A 568 -13.36 18.70 56.50
N LEU A 569 -13.70 18.08 57.63
CA LEU A 569 -13.47 16.65 57.85
C LEU A 569 -14.52 15.83 57.09
N GLN A 570 -14.06 15.05 56.11
CA GLN A 570 -14.86 14.09 55.33
C GLN A 570 -13.93 13.25 54.43
N SER A 571 -14.53 12.37 53.64
CA SER A 571 -13.83 11.64 52.57
C SER A 571 -13.61 12.52 51.34
N TYR A 572 -12.41 12.45 50.79
CA TYR A 572 -12.02 13.10 49.55
C TYR A 572 -11.26 12.11 48.65
N TYR A 573 -10.83 12.57 47.48
CA TYR A 573 -9.97 11.80 46.59
C TYR A 573 -8.80 12.62 46.05
N LEU A 574 -7.69 11.96 45.76
CA LEU A 574 -6.67 12.47 44.86
C LEU A 574 -7.00 12.03 43.44
N LYS A 575 -6.82 12.94 42.48
CA LYS A 575 -6.96 12.70 41.05
C LYS A 575 -5.57 12.71 40.40
N LEU A 576 -5.12 11.56 39.92
CA LEU A 576 -3.94 11.44 39.09
C LEU A 576 -4.34 11.62 37.61
N ILE A 577 -3.74 12.60 36.96
CA ILE A 577 -3.81 12.81 35.51
C ILE A 577 -2.51 12.33 34.90
N VAL A 578 -2.60 11.45 33.91
CA VAL A 578 -1.46 10.93 33.15
C VAL A 578 -1.66 11.24 31.67
N ILE A 579 -0.64 11.82 31.05
CA ILE A 579 -0.68 12.26 29.65
C ILE A 579 0.52 11.71 28.90
N GLN A 580 0.26 11.04 27.78
CA GLN A 580 1.32 10.52 26.90
C GLN A 580 0.81 10.43 25.45
N ASN A 581 1.58 10.94 24.48
CA ASN A 581 1.28 10.79 23.05
C ASN A 581 -0.14 11.29 22.70
N ALA A 582 -0.49 12.50 23.15
CA ALA A 582 -1.83 13.08 23.08
C ALA A 582 -2.93 12.21 23.73
N GLY A 583 -2.59 11.24 24.57
CA GLY A 583 -3.56 10.44 25.31
C GLY A 583 -3.74 10.94 26.73
N LEU A 584 -4.91 10.68 27.29
CA LEU A 584 -5.27 11.03 28.67
C LEU A 584 -5.73 9.78 29.43
N ALA A 585 -5.28 9.67 30.67
CA ALA A 585 -5.78 8.72 31.65
C ALA A 585 -5.95 9.43 32.99
N ILE A 586 -7.05 9.11 33.67
CA ILE A 586 -7.42 9.67 34.96
C ILE A 586 -7.60 8.51 35.92
N SER A 587 -6.89 8.55 37.05
CA SER A 587 -7.07 7.60 38.14
C SER A 587 -7.37 8.33 39.44
N ARG A 588 -8.15 7.72 40.32
CA ARG A 588 -8.54 8.29 41.61
C ARG A 588 -8.13 7.39 42.76
N CYS A 589 -7.74 7.96 43.89
CA CYS A 589 -7.61 7.23 45.15
C CYS A 589 -8.23 8.04 46.29
N PHE A 590 -8.96 7.37 47.17
CA PHE A 590 -9.74 8.04 48.22
C PHE A 590 -8.96 8.06 49.53
N PHE A 591 -9.17 9.13 50.29
CA PHE A 591 -8.63 9.30 51.63
C PHE A 591 -9.70 9.92 52.54
N ASN A 592 -9.58 9.68 53.84
CA ASN A 592 -10.48 10.23 54.84
C ASN A 592 -9.74 11.26 55.68
N LEU A 593 -10.37 12.41 55.91
CA LEU A 593 -9.98 13.33 56.96
C LEU A 593 -10.91 13.07 58.15
N VAL A 594 -10.33 12.58 59.23
CA VAL A 594 -11.00 12.32 60.50
C VAL A 594 -10.31 13.16 61.58
N GLU A 595 -11.02 13.41 62.68
CA GLU A 595 -10.43 13.81 63.96
C GLU A 595 -10.17 12.53 64.74
N ASN A 596 -8.92 12.27 65.15
CA ASN A 596 -8.59 11.20 66.08
C ASN A 596 -8.99 11.53 67.52
#